data_AF-A0A814UVG9-F1
#
_entry.id   AF-A0A814UVG9-F1
#
_cell.length_a   1.000
_cell.length_b   1.000
_cell.length_c   1.000
_cell.angle_alpha   90.00
_cell.angle_beta   90.00
_cell.angle_gamma   90.00
#
_symmetry.space_group_name_H-M   'P 1'
#
loop_
_entity.id
_entity.type
_entity.pdbx_description
1 polymer ?
#
loop_
_entity_poly.entity_id
_entity_poly.type
_entity_poly.pdbx_seq_one_letter_code
_entity_poly.pdbx_strand_id
1 'polypeptide(L)'
;MDLFYDHTDLLFAFRKRDNTEVDTQNTPYDYYSLLHYRHDAFTKNGLDTIVPLQSGVVLAEPKTLSAIDIQKVRLFYGCDGTGITLPPTTEPDGFNPNIYYRLTTQWQGDGKSLDIINDGTNNKPILAATAALTGQYWKITPIGNGYYRLTTQWQGDGKSLDIINDGTNNRPILAATGALSGQYWKITPIGNGYYRLTTQWQGDGKSLDIVNDGTNNRPILAATGAQTGQYWKISAV
;
A
#
# COMPACT_ATOMS: atom_id res chain seq x y z
N MET A 1 -23.93 -37.17 21.18
CA MET A 1 -24.28 -35.76 21.46
C MET A 1 -24.70 -35.19 20.12
N ASP A 2 -26.01 -35.09 19.91
CA ASP A 2 -26.58 -34.76 18.61
C ASP A 2 -26.45 -33.26 18.36
N LEU A 3 -25.60 -32.89 17.40
CA LEU A 3 -25.48 -31.53 16.92
C LEU A 3 -26.53 -31.32 15.82
N PHE A 4 -27.57 -30.54 16.14
CA PHE A 4 -28.60 -30.13 15.19
C PHE A 4 -28.01 -29.10 14.21
N TYR A 5 -27.79 -29.51 12.97
CA TYR A 5 -27.13 -28.73 11.92
C TYR A 5 -28.05 -28.51 10.72
N ASP A 6 -28.14 -27.28 10.19
CA ASP A 6 -29.00 -26.93 9.04
C ASP A 6 -28.24 -26.13 7.94
N HIS A 7 -26.92 -26.14 7.97
CA HIS A 7 -26.10 -25.43 6.98
C HIS A 7 -24.93 -26.29 6.51
N THR A 8 -25.16 -27.36 5.72
CA THR A 8 -24.13 -28.27 5.17
C THR A 8 -22.86 -27.58 4.66
N ASP A 9 -22.99 -26.34 4.22
CA ASP A 9 -21.93 -25.53 3.61
C ASP A 9 -20.93 -24.94 4.62
N LEU A 10 -21.20 -24.97 5.93
CA LEU A 10 -20.34 -24.42 6.99
C LEU A 10 -19.57 -25.50 7.77
N LEU A 11 -19.58 -26.76 7.31
CA LEU A 11 -18.99 -27.90 8.05
C LEU A 11 -17.49 -27.71 8.28
N PHE A 12 -16.85 -26.93 7.42
CA PHE A 12 -15.44 -26.57 7.52
C PHE A 12 -15.13 -25.79 8.81
N ALA A 13 -16.09 -25.05 9.38
CA ALA A 13 -15.87 -24.24 10.59
C ALA A 13 -15.64 -25.09 11.85
N PHE A 14 -16.06 -26.36 11.84
CA PHE A 14 -15.90 -27.30 12.95
C PHE A 14 -14.74 -28.28 12.76
N ARG A 15 -14.03 -28.19 11.64
CA ARG A 15 -12.84 -29.02 11.43
C ARG A 15 -11.72 -28.49 12.31
N LYS A 16 -11.21 -29.35 13.20
CA LYS A 16 -10.00 -29.05 13.97
C LYS A 16 -8.85 -28.81 12.98
N ARG A 17 -8.19 -27.67 13.13
CA ARG A 17 -6.99 -27.32 12.36
C ARG A 17 -5.75 -27.85 13.04
N ASP A 18 -4.77 -28.27 12.23
CA ASP A 18 -3.46 -28.70 12.74
C ASP A 18 -2.62 -27.48 13.13
N ASN A 19 -1.66 -27.68 14.03
CA ASN A 19 -0.70 -26.64 14.44
C ASN A 19 0.25 -26.22 13.29
N THR A 20 0.29 -26.95 12.17
CA THR A 20 0.98 -26.50 10.95
C THR A 20 0.18 -25.49 10.13
N GLU A 21 -1.13 -25.38 10.37
CA GLU A 21 -2.03 -24.44 9.67
C GLU A 21 -2.41 -23.23 10.54
N VAL A 22 -2.10 -23.28 11.85
CA VAL A 22 -2.43 -22.25 12.82
C VAL A 22 -1.16 -21.77 13.50
N ASP A 23 -0.81 -20.52 13.28
CA ASP A 23 0.24 -19.85 14.04
C ASP A 23 -0.37 -19.13 15.26
N THR A 24 -0.04 -19.63 16.46
CA THR A 24 -0.51 -19.05 17.72
C THR A 24 0.46 -18.03 18.30
N GLN A 25 1.66 -17.87 17.72
CA GLN A 25 2.73 -17.01 18.25
C GLN A 25 3.02 -17.28 19.74
N ASN A 26 2.86 -18.54 20.19
CA ASN A 26 2.96 -18.96 21.60
C ASN A 26 2.06 -18.21 22.59
N THR A 27 0.97 -17.60 22.11
CA THR A 27 -0.03 -16.96 22.97
C THR A 27 -1.09 -17.96 23.44
N PRO A 28 -1.65 -17.80 24.64
CA PRO A 28 -2.73 -18.66 25.13
C PRO A 28 -4.01 -18.48 24.29
N TYR A 29 -4.94 -19.45 24.39
CA TYR A 29 -6.24 -19.33 23.74
C TYR A 29 -7.02 -18.16 24.33
N ASP A 30 -7.57 -17.32 23.46
CA ASP A 30 -8.24 -16.08 23.85
C ASP A 30 -9.76 -16.21 23.67
N TYR A 31 -10.45 -16.51 24.75
CA TYR A 31 -11.91 -16.59 24.80
C TYR A 31 -12.61 -15.23 24.59
N TYR A 32 -11.87 -14.12 24.64
CA TYR A 32 -12.38 -12.76 24.47
C TYR A 32 -11.89 -12.10 23.19
N SER A 33 -11.30 -12.88 22.28
CA SER A 33 -10.83 -12.37 20.99
C SER A 33 -11.99 -11.81 20.18
N LEU A 34 -11.77 -10.71 19.45
CA LEU A 34 -12.73 -10.21 18.45
C LEU A 34 -13.07 -11.24 17.36
N LEU A 35 -12.20 -12.22 17.15
CA LEU A 35 -12.39 -13.29 16.17
C LEU A 35 -13.07 -14.53 16.77
N HIS A 36 -13.35 -14.54 18.07
CA HIS A 36 -14.02 -15.66 18.72
C HIS A 36 -15.50 -15.68 18.36
N TYR A 37 -16.03 -16.85 18.01
CA TYR A 37 -17.47 -17.02 17.80
C TYR A 37 -18.25 -16.87 19.12
N ARG A 38 -19.49 -16.40 19.03
CA ARG A 38 -20.41 -16.37 20.18
C ARG A 38 -20.77 -17.77 20.67
N HIS A 39 -21.26 -17.87 21.91
CA HIS A 39 -21.73 -19.13 22.52
C HIS A 39 -22.84 -19.82 21.72
N ASP A 40 -23.70 -19.04 21.05
CA ASP A 40 -24.86 -19.47 20.26
C ASP A 40 -24.56 -19.55 18.75
N ALA A 41 -23.30 -19.35 18.32
CA ALA A 41 -22.98 -19.38 16.90
C ALA A 41 -23.34 -20.73 16.28
N PHE A 42 -23.93 -20.73 15.08
CA PHE A 42 -24.38 -21.94 14.37
C PHE A 42 -25.55 -22.70 15.05
N THR A 43 -26.18 -22.14 16.08
CA THR A 43 -27.39 -22.73 16.68
C THR A 43 -28.64 -22.50 15.82
N LYS A 44 -29.58 -23.43 15.84
CA LYS A 44 -30.92 -23.27 15.24
C LYS A 44 -32.00 -22.91 16.27
N ASN A 45 -31.80 -23.31 17.53
CA ASN A 45 -32.78 -23.21 18.60
C ASN A 45 -32.41 -22.17 19.67
N GLY A 46 -31.35 -21.39 19.45
CA GLY A 46 -30.88 -20.36 20.38
C GLY A 46 -30.09 -20.91 21.56
N LEU A 47 -29.84 -22.22 21.62
CA LEU A 47 -29.05 -22.85 22.69
C LEU A 47 -27.56 -22.81 22.35
N ASP A 48 -26.74 -22.90 23.40
CA ASP A 48 -25.29 -22.93 23.31
C ASP A 48 -24.80 -24.11 22.46
N THR A 49 -23.94 -23.77 21.50
CA THR A 49 -23.24 -24.71 20.59
C THR A 49 -21.74 -24.64 20.79
N ILE A 50 -21.24 -23.56 21.39
CA ILE A 50 -19.83 -23.35 21.73
C ILE A 50 -19.74 -23.12 23.23
N VAL A 51 -19.15 -24.08 23.94
CA VAL A 51 -18.99 -24.04 25.40
C VAL A 51 -17.50 -23.95 25.72
N PRO A 52 -17.05 -22.94 26.50
CA PRO A 52 -15.64 -22.82 26.86
C PRO A 52 -15.22 -23.96 27.78
N LEU A 53 -14.01 -24.48 27.57
CA LEU A 53 -13.46 -25.53 28.43
C LEU A 53 -13.08 -25.00 29.82
N GLN A 54 -12.79 -23.71 29.91
CA GLN A 54 -12.48 -23.05 31.17
C GLN A 54 -13.78 -22.65 31.90
N SER A 55 -13.98 -23.21 33.09
CA SER A 55 -15.13 -22.90 33.95
C SER A 55 -15.19 -21.40 34.27
N GLY A 56 -16.40 -20.83 34.22
CA GLY A 56 -16.66 -19.43 34.56
C GLY A 56 -16.39 -18.43 33.43
N VAL A 57 -15.92 -18.87 32.27
CA VAL A 57 -15.80 -18.01 31.08
C VAL A 57 -17.18 -17.80 30.46
N VAL A 58 -17.49 -16.53 30.16
CA VAL A 58 -18.69 -16.14 29.39
C VAL A 58 -18.22 -15.63 28.04
N LEU A 59 -18.65 -16.30 26.97
CA LEU A 59 -18.35 -15.90 25.59
C LEU A 59 -19.33 -14.80 25.17
N ALA A 60 -18.90 -13.55 25.27
CA ALA A 60 -19.67 -12.38 24.86
C ALA A 60 -19.27 -11.93 23.43
N GLU A 61 -19.96 -10.91 22.90
CA GLU A 61 -19.52 -10.17 21.70
C GLU A 61 -18.61 -9.00 22.11
N PRO A 62 -17.27 -9.16 22.09
CA PRO A 62 -16.36 -8.07 22.39
C PRO A 62 -16.52 -6.94 21.34
N LYS A 63 -16.57 -5.69 21.80
CA LYS A 63 -16.57 -4.49 20.93
C LYS A 63 -15.18 -3.91 20.71
N THR A 64 -14.18 -4.46 21.39
CA THR A 64 -12.80 -3.98 21.43
C THR A 64 -11.84 -5.16 21.44
N LEU A 65 -10.62 -4.95 20.92
CA LEU A 65 -9.55 -5.95 20.96
C LEU A 65 -9.20 -6.33 22.40
N SER A 66 -8.98 -7.63 22.65
CA SER A 66 -8.44 -8.12 23.91
C SER A 66 -6.94 -7.79 24.05
N ALA A 67 -6.38 -7.97 25.24
CA ALA A 67 -4.93 -7.87 25.44
C ALA A 67 -4.15 -8.91 24.60
N ILE A 68 -4.70 -10.11 24.41
CA ILE A 68 -4.08 -11.18 23.63
C ILE A 68 -4.23 -10.90 22.14
N ASP A 69 -5.35 -10.34 21.67
CA ASP A 69 -5.50 -9.86 20.29
C ASP A 69 -4.41 -8.84 19.95
N ILE A 70 -4.25 -7.83 20.81
CA ILE A 70 -3.21 -6.79 20.67
C ILE A 70 -1.82 -7.42 20.67
N GLN A 71 -1.56 -8.36 21.59
CA GLN A 71 -0.27 -9.05 21.68
C GLN A 71 0.03 -9.90 20.44
N LYS A 72 -0.93 -10.69 19.95
CA LYS A 72 -0.77 -11.50 18.72
C LYS A 72 -0.44 -10.62 17.53
N VAL A 73 -1.18 -9.52 17.35
CA VAL A 73 -0.90 -8.54 16.28
C VAL A 73 0.52 -7.99 16.43
N ARG A 74 0.92 -7.55 17.63
CA ARG A 74 2.29 -7.07 17.88
C ARG A 74 3.35 -8.12 17.57
N LEU A 75 3.12 -9.39 17.89
CA LEU A 75 4.05 -10.48 17.59
C LEU A 75 4.14 -10.75 16.08
N PHE A 76 3.01 -10.78 15.36
CA PHE A 76 3.00 -10.93 13.90
C PHE A 76 3.71 -9.79 13.18
N TYR A 77 3.63 -8.55 13.70
CA TYR A 77 4.21 -7.36 13.07
C TYR A 77 5.51 -6.85 13.74
N GLY A 78 6.08 -7.57 14.72
CA GLY A 78 7.37 -7.24 15.33
C GLY A 78 7.40 -6.01 16.24
N CYS A 79 6.29 -5.65 16.89
CA CYS A 79 6.23 -4.50 17.80
C CYS A 79 6.72 -4.87 19.22
N ASP A 80 7.91 -4.43 19.61
CA ASP A 80 8.64 -4.91 20.81
C ASP A 80 8.37 -4.15 22.13
N GLY A 81 7.40 -3.24 22.17
CA GLY A 81 6.97 -2.56 23.41
C GLY A 81 7.99 -1.58 24.00
N THR A 82 9.18 -1.46 23.41
CA THR A 82 10.00 -0.27 23.59
C THR A 82 9.31 0.84 22.80
N GLY A 83 9.10 2.00 23.42
CA GLY A 83 8.46 3.15 22.77
C GLY A 83 9.31 3.77 21.67
N ILE A 84 9.89 2.97 20.77
CA ILE A 84 10.24 3.43 19.45
C ILE A 84 8.89 3.75 18.80
N THR A 85 8.68 5.02 18.48
CA THR A 85 7.74 5.39 17.42
C THR A 85 8.15 4.62 16.19
N LEU A 86 7.58 3.43 15.98
CA LEU A 86 7.64 2.78 14.69
C LEU A 86 7.05 3.82 13.73
N PRO A 87 7.79 4.30 12.71
CA PRO A 87 7.14 4.99 11.62
C PRO A 87 5.98 4.09 11.16
N PRO A 88 4.80 4.66 10.88
CA PRO A 88 3.56 3.90 10.74
C PRO A 88 3.79 2.66 9.88
N THR A 89 3.50 1.50 10.46
CA THR A 89 3.64 0.20 9.81
C THR A 89 2.79 0.17 8.56
N THR A 90 3.47 0.14 7.41
CA THR A 90 3.07 -0.49 6.16
C THR A 90 1.55 -0.62 5.88
N GLU A 91 0.96 0.43 5.28
CA GLU A 91 0.38 0.22 3.94
C GLU A 91 1.50 -0.31 3.04
N PRO A 92 1.28 -1.22 2.09
CA PRO A 92 2.26 -2.24 1.71
C PRO A 92 3.68 -1.81 1.30
N ASP A 93 4.00 -0.54 1.07
CA ASP A 93 5.37 -0.10 0.75
C ASP A 93 5.64 1.33 1.23
N GLY A 94 5.94 1.48 2.53
CA GLY A 94 6.42 2.77 3.05
C GLY A 94 7.79 3.11 2.46
N PHE A 95 7.84 4.01 1.48
CA PHE A 95 9.11 4.47 0.91
C PHE A 95 9.95 5.19 1.98
N ASN A 96 11.16 4.69 2.24
CA ASN A 96 12.16 5.36 3.07
C ASN A 96 12.55 6.71 2.42
N PRO A 97 12.29 7.85 3.09
CA PRO A 97 12.57 9.17 2.52
C PRO A 97 14.06 9.53 2.53
N ASN A 98 14.93 8.73 3.15
CA ASN A 98 16.37 9.00 3.24
C ASN A 98 17.20 8.34 2.13
N ILE A 99 16.55 7.62 1.22
CA ILE A 99 17.18 7.00 0.05
C ILE A 99 16.48 7.46 -1.24
N TYR A 100 17.08 7.10 -2.36
CA TYR A 100 16.53 7.39 -3.67
C TYR A 100 15.99 6.12 -4.34
N TYR A 101 15.09 6.34 -5.28
CA TYR A 101 14.44 5.29 -6.06
C TYR A 101 14.55 5.60 -7.55
N ARG A 102 14.56 4.55 -8.35
CA ARG A 102 14.38 4.61 -9.80
C ARG A 102 12.96 4.20 -10.13
N LEU A 103 12.33 4.95 -11.02
CA LEU A 103 10.99 4.67 -11.54
C LEU A 103 11.11 4.23 -13.00
N THR A 104 10.62 3.04 -13.31
CA THR A 104 10.56 2.48 -14.67
C THR A 104 9.13 1.99 -14.93
N THR A 105 8.74 1.80 -16.20
CA THR A 105 7.43 1.23 -16.52
C THR A 105 7.55 -0.24 -16.91
N GLN A 106 6.50 -1.02 -16.67
CA GLN A 106 6.46 -2.41 -17.16
C GLN A 106 6.65 -2.47 -18.67
N TRP A 107 6.10 -1.50 -19.41
CA TRP A 107 6.14 -1.51 -20.87
C TRP A 107 7.54 -1.30 -21.47
N GLN A 108 8.27 -0.26 -21.03
CA GLN A 108 9.60 0.05 -21.56
C GLN A 108 10.71 -0.72 -20.82
N GLY A 109 10.38 -1.32 -19.68
CA GLY A 109 11.28 -2.12 -18.86
C GLY A 109 12.38 -1.30 -18.17
N ASP A 110 13.30 -2.01 -17.52
CA ASP A 110 14.35 -1.41 -16.68
C ASP A 110 15.36 -0.56 -17.48
N GLY A 111 15.40 -0.71 -18.81
CA GLY A 111 16.30 0.02 -19.70
C GLY A 111 15.99 1.52 -19.84
N LYS A 112 14.79 1.96 -19.43
CA LYS A 112 14.43 3.38 -19.42
C LYS A 112 13.76 3.78 -18.11
N SER A 113 14.17 4.92 -17.55
CA SER A 113 13.66 5.45 -16.28
C SER A 113 13.20 6.89 -16.36
N LEU A 114 12.30 7.27 -15.47
CA LEU A 114 11.83 8.64 -15.31
C LEU A 114 13.01 9.54 -14.93
N ASP A 115 13.21 10.61 -15.70
CA ASP A 115 14.36 11.50 -15.60
C ASP A 115 13.91 12.96 -15.73
N ILE A 116 14.64 13.85 -15.06
CA ILE A 116 14.67 15.27 -15.37
C ILE A 116 16.02 15.55 -16.03
N ILE A 117 16.03 15.60 -17.36
CA ILE A 117 17.25 15.82 -18.13
C ILE A 117 17.72 17.27 -18.05
N ASN A 118 19.04 17.47 -18.17
CA ASN A 118 19.64 18.80 -18.24
C ASN A 118 19.52 19.40 -19.64
N ASP A 119 18.34 19.91 -19.97
CA ASP A 119 18.02 20.56 -21.25
C ASP A 119 18.09 22.10 -21.18
N GLY A 120 18.58 22.65 -20.05
CA GLY A 120 18.65 24.08 -19.76
C GLY A 120 17.38 24.63 -19.09
N THR A 121 16.22 24.01 -19.28
CA THR A 121 14.98 24.37 -18.57
C THR A 121 14.78 23.47 -17.34
N ASN A 122 15.18 22.21 -17.44
CA ASN A 122 15.36 21.25 -16.35
C ASN A 122 14.07 21.02 -15.55
N ASN A 123 12.93 21.02 -16.26
CA ASN A 123 11.61 20.92 -15.65
C ASN A 123 10.67 19.93 -16.35
N LYS A 124 11.12 19.27 -17.43
CA LYS A 124 10.29 18.33 -18.19
C LYS A 124 10.69 16.89 -17.88
N PRO A 125 9.80 16.12 -17.23
CA PRO A 125 9.97 14.68 -17.09
C PRO A 125 9.98 13.99 -18.44
N ILE A 126 10.88 13.01 -18.58
CA ILE A 126 11.07 12.16 -19.75
C ILE A 126 11.40 10.75 -19.27
N LEU A 127 11.06 9.74 -20.06
CA LEU A 127 11.60 8.39 -19.91
C LEU A 127 12.89 8.26 -20.73
N ALA A 128 14.03 8.37 -20.07
CA ALA A 128 15.36 8.36 -20.69
C ALA A 128 16.06 7.01 -20.46
N ALA A 129 17.16 6.74 -21.19
CA ALA A 129 17.96 5.55 -20.97
C ALA A 129 18.47 5.48 -19.52
N THR A 130 18.30 4.34 -18.88
CA THR A 130 18.70 4.10 -17.50
C THR A 130 20.22 4.19 -17.37
N ALA A 131 20.69 5.09 -16.50
CA ALA A 131 22.08 5.31 -16.16
C ALA A 131 22.22 5.77 -14.69
N ALA A 132 23.44 5.94 -14.20
CA ALA A 132 23.71 6.46 -12.85
C ALA A 132 23.64 7.99 -12.81
N LEU A 133 22.47 8.56 -13.11
CA LEU A 133 22.23 9.99 -13.21
C LEU A 133 21.33 10.48 -12.08
N THR A 134 21.71 11.56 -11.41
CA THR A 134 20.96 12.12 -10.27
C THR A 134 19.59 12.71 -10.66
N GLY A 135 19.35 12.94 -11.95
CA GLY A 135 18.02 13.25 -12.49
C GLY A 135 17.05 12.06 -12.52
N GLN A 136 17.58 10.82 -12.50
CA GLN A 136 16.83 9.56 -12.50
C GLN A 136 16.57 9.01 -11.10
N TYR A 137 17.12 9.67 -10.08
CA TYR A 137 17.07 9.26 -8.69
C TYR A 137 16.03 10.10 -7.96
N TRP A 138 14.92 9.48 -7.60
CA TRP A 138 13.75 10.12 -7.03
C TRP A 138 13.66 9.83 -5.55
N LYS A 139 13.56 10.89 -4.75
CA LYS A 139 13.21 10.79 -3.33
C LYS A 139 11.70 10.80 -3.21
N ILE A 140 11.15 9.81 -2.51
CA ILE A 140 9.72 9.67 -2.28
C ILE A 140 9.47 9.99 -0.80
N THR A 141 8.95 11.19 -0.53
CA THR A 141 8.78 11.69 0.83
C THR A 141 7.30 11.63 1.22
N PRO A 142 6.91 10.91 2.29
CA PRO A 142 5.53 10.92 2.76
C PRO A 142 5.15 12.31 3.27
N ILE A 143 3.96 12.78 2.89
CA ILE A 143 3.42 14.09 3.30
C ILE A 143 2.10 13.97 4.07
N GLY A 144 1.72 12.75 4.45
CA GLY A 144 0.50 12.43 5.21
C GLY A 144 -0.68 12.03 4.33
N ASN A 145 -1.71 11.45 4.96
CA ASN A 145 -2.96 11.03 4.30
C ASN A 145 -2.79 10.08 3.10
N GLY A 146 -1.74 9.26 3.09
CA GLY A 146 -1.46 8.32 1.98
C GLY A 146 -0.84 8.98 0.73
N TYR A 147 -0.40 10.23 0.83
CA TYR A 147 0.26 10.94 -0.27
C TYR A 147 1.76 11.10 -0.03
N TYR A 148 2.47 11.21 -1.15
CA TYR A 148 3.90 11.37 -1.26
C TYR A 148 4.24 12.59 -2.12
N ARG A 149 5.42 13.14 -1.88
CA ARG A 149 6.08 14.12 -2.73
C ARG A 149 7.27 13.46 -3.41
N LEU A 150 7.39 13.64 -4.71
CA LEU A 150 8.49 13.11 -5.53
C LEU A 150 9.42 14.24 -5.93
N THR A 151 10.68 14.17 -5.51
CA THR A 151 11.74 15.12 -5.86
C THR A 151 12.91 14.36 -6.48
N THR A 152 13.73 15.00 -7.31
CA THR A 152 14.95 14.35 -7.83
C THR A 152 16.13 14.64 -6.92
N GLN A 153 17.13 13.76 -6.89
CA GLN A 153 18.40 14.04 -6.21
C GLN A 153 19.06 15.29 -6.77
N TRP A 154 18.95 15.51 -8.09
CA TRP A 154 19.59 16.62 -8.76
C TRP A 154 18.99 17.99 -8.44
N GLN A 155 17.67 18.16 -8.59
CA GLN A 155 17.01 19.45 -8.34
C GLN A 155 16.67 19.66 -6.85
N GLY A 156 16.76 18.59 -6.05
CA GLY A 156 16.53 18.62 -4.61
C GLY A 156 15.08 18.92 -4.23
N ASP A 157 14.87 19.16 -2.93
CA ASP A 157 13.52 19.26 -2.36
C ASP A 157 12.78 20.57 -2.73
N GLY A 158 13.48 21.54 -3.33
CA GLY A 158 12.90 22.81 -3.79
C GLY A 158 12.01 22.67 -5.03
N LYS A 159 12.09 21.55 -5.76
CA LYS A 159 11.19 21.25 -6.89
C LYS A 159 10.66 19.83 -6.85
N SER A 160 9.38 19.66 -7.14
CA SER A 160 8.69 18.37 -7.11
C SER A 160 7.86 18.10 -8.36
N LEU A 161 7.59 16.82 -8.60
CA LEU A 161 6.75 16.38 -9.71
C LEU A 161 5.32 16.89 -9.50
N ASP A 162 4.79 17.57 -10.50
CA ASP A 162 3.50 18.27 -10.43
C ASP A 162 2.68 18.02 -11.70
N ILE A 163 1.36 17.95 -11.56
CA ILE A 163 0.42 18.14 -12.66
C ILE A 163 -0.18 19.55 -12.49
N ILE A 164 0.39 20.51 -13.22
CA ILE A 164 -0.06 21.91 -13.12
C ILE A 164 -1.42 22.14 -13.76
N ASN A 165 -2.15 23.11 -13.21
CA ASN A 165 -3.43 23.57 -13.75
C ASN A 165 -3.23 24.58 -14.89
N ASP A 166 -2.89 24.07 -16.07
CA ASP A 166 -2.68 24.83 -17.30
C ASP A 166 -3.90 24.84 -18.25
N GLY A 167 -5.02 24.27 -17.82
CA GLY A 167 -6.24 24.09 -18.59
C GLY A 167 -6.30 22.78 -19.39
N THR A 168 -5.16 22.13 -19.64
CA THR A 168 -5.08 20.77 -20.23
C THR A 168 -4.84 19.69 -19.17
N ASN A 169 -4.09 20.03 -18.11
CA ASN A 169 -4.05 19.33 -16.84
C ASN A 169 -3.63 17.86 -16.95
N ASN A 170 -2.76 17.56 -17.91
CA ASN A 170 -2.30 16.20 -18.21
C ASN A 170 -0.78 16.11 -18.42
N ARG A 171 -0.03 17.20 -18.23
CA ARG A 171 1.42 17.24 -18.45
C ARG A 171 2.15 17.32 -17.11
N PRO A 172 2.90 16.26 -16.74
CA PRO A 172 3.83 16.33 -15.64
C PRO A 172 4.93 17.35 -15.89
N ILE A 173 5.27 18.12 -14.85
CA ILE A 173 6.44 19.00 -14.83
C ILE A 173 7.15 18.89 -13.49
N LEU A 174 8.38 19.38 -13.41
CA LEU A 174 9.05 19.64 -12.14
C LEU A 174 8.89 21.12 -11.79
N ALA A 175 8.04 21.41 -10.80
CA ALA A 175 7.68 22.77 -10.37
C ALA A 175 8.22 23.07 -8.97
N ALA A 176 8.22 24.35 -8.59
CA ALA A 176 8.55 24.75 -7.23
C ALA A 176 7.68 24.01 -6.21
N THR A 177 8.32 23.40 -5.22
CA THR A 177 7.64 22.63 -4.18
C THR A 177 6.75 23.53 -3.34
N GLY A 178 5.49 23.12 -3.18
CA GLY A 178 4.49 23.84 -2.41
C GLY A 178 3.42 22.91 -1.84
N ALA A 179 2.34 23.53 -1.35
CA ALA A 179 1.17 22.83 -0.82
C ALA A 179 0.07 22.69 -1.89
N LEU A 180 0.41 22.06 -3.02
CA LEU A 180 -0.46 21.95 -4.19
C LEU A 180 -0.89 20.50 -4.39
N SER A 181 -2.19 20.27 -4.56
CA SER A 181 -2.76 18.91 -4.73
C SER A 181 -2.30 18.21 -6.01
N GLY A 182 -1.75 18.94 -6.99
CA GLY A 182 -1.07 18.39 -8.17
C GLY A 182 0.31 17.78 -7.85
N GLN A 183 0.93 18.16 -6.73
CA GLN A 183 2.24 17.66 -6.25
C GLN A 183 2.11 16.50 -5.26
N TYR A 184 0.88 16.15 -4.89
CA TYR A 184 0.60 15.14 -3.88
C TYR A 184 0.25 13.85 -4.60
N TRP A 185 1.20 12.93 -4.63
CA TRP A 185 1.09 11.69 -5.38
C TRP A 185 0.66 10.55 -4.48
N LYS A 186 -0.42 9.85 -4.86
CA LYS A 186 -0.79 8.57 -4.27
C LYS A 186 -0.08 7.47 -5.06
N ILE A 187 0.64 6.60 -4.36
CA ILE A 187 1.37 5.48 -4.95
C ILE A 187 0.68 4.19 -4.48
N THR A 188 -0.10 3.57 -5.35
CA THR A 188 -0.94 2.41 -4.99
C THR A 188 -0.33 1.13 -5.55
N PRO A 189 -0.01 0.12 -4.73
CA PRO A 189 0.45 -1.17 -5.25
C PRO A 189 -0.66 -1.83 -6.08
N ILE A 190 -0.30 -2.36 -7.25
CA ILE A 190 -1.23 -3.04 -8.18
C ILE A 190 -0.86 -4.51 -8.43
N GLY A 191 0.08 -5.04 -7.63
CA GLY A 191 0.56 -6.42 -7.70
C GLY A 191 1.81 -6.59 -8.56
N ASN A 192 2.47 -7.76 -8.43
CA ASN A 192 3.67 -8.13 -9.19
C ASN A 192 4.84 -7.13 -9.11
N GLY A 193 4.96 -6.38 -8.01
CA GLY A 193 6.00 -5.37 -7.81
C GLY A 193 5.80 -4.07 -8.59
N TYR A 194 4.58 -3.81 -9.08
CA TYR A 194 4.22 -2.57 -9.76
C TYR A 194 3.27 -1.71 -8.92
N TYR A 195 3.35 -0.42 -9.21
CA TYR A 195 2.59 0.65 -8.58
C TYR A 195 1.85 1.47 -9.63
N ARG A 196 0.75 2.07 -9.22
CA ARG A 196 0.04 3.11 -9.96
C ARG A 196 0.24 4.43 -9.25
N LEU A 197 0.59 5.47 -10.01
CA LEU A 197 0.78 6.82 -9.49
C LEU A 197 -0.38 7.71 -9.95
N THR A 198 -1.12 8.29 -9.01
CA THR A 198 -2.20 9.26 -9.25
C THR A 198 -1.92 10.51 -8.42
N THR A 199 -2.55 11.64 -8.76
CA THR A 199 -2.44 12.86 -7.93
C THR A 199 -3.69 13.06 -7.08
N GLN A 200 -3.56 13.73 -5.94
CA GLN A 200 -4.72 14.12 -5.14
C GLN A 200 -5.71 14.95 -5.96
N TRP A 201 -5.21 15.79 -6.86
CA TRP A 201 -6.04 16.71 -7.63
C TRP A 201 -6.91 16.03 -8.69
N GLN A 202 -6.33 15.19 -9.55
CA GLN A 202 -7.07 14.51 -10.62
C GLN A 202 -7.71 13.21 -10.13
N GLY A 203 -7.33 12.74 -8.93
CA GLY A 203 -7.85 11.54 -8.30
C GLY A 203 -7.48 10.26 -9.05
N ASP A 204 -8.12 9.17 -8.65
CA ASP A 204 -7.78 7.82 -9.15
C ASP A 204 -8.23 7.57 -10.60
N GLY A 205 -9.01 8.48 -11.19
CA GLY A 205 -9.47 8.40 -12.58
C GLY A 205 -8.39 8.69 -13.63
N LYS A 206 -7.26 9.30 -13.23
CA LYS A 206 -6.11 9.50 -14.11
C LYS A 206 -4.80 9.14 -13.43
N SER A 207 -3.92 8.46 -14.17
CA SER A 207 -2.63 7.97 -13.66
C SER A 207 -1.47 8.36 -14.58
N LEU A 208 -0.27 8.38 -14.00
CA LEU A 208 0.97 8.66 -14.73
C LEU A 208 1.22 7.53 -15.73
N ASP A 209 1.40 7.91 -16.99
CA ASP A 209 1.51 7.01 -18.14
C ASP A 209 2.63 7.47 -19.07
N ILE A 210 3.15 6.57 -19.89
CA ILE A 210 4.05 6.89 -21.00
C ILE A 210 3.27 6.77 -22.31
N VAL A 211 3.18 7.87 -23.06
CA VAL A 211 2.43 7.92 -24.32
C VAL A 211 3.02 6.93 -25.33
N ASN A 212 2.17 6.15 -25.99
CA ASN A 212 2.55 5.38 -27.16
C ASN A 212 2.41 6.22 -28.45
N ASP A 213 3.34 7.15 -28.66
CA ASP A 213 3.37 8.09 -29.79
C ASP A 213 4.43 7.74 -30.86
N GLY A 214 5.06 6.57 -30.74
CA GLY A 214 6.18 6.13 -31.59
C GLY A 214 7.55 6.57 -31.06
N THR A 215 7.63 7.62 -30.25
CA THR A 215 8.86 8.00 -29.52
C THR A 215 8.88 7.37 -28.13
N ASN A 216 7.71 7.24 -27.52
CA ASN A 216 7.46 6.41 -26.34
C ASN A 216 8.30 6.79 -25.12
N ASN A 217 8.55 8.08 -24.96
CA ASN A 217 9.39 8.63 -23.90
C ASN A 217 8.70 9.73 -23.09
N ARG A 218 7.46 10.09 -23.42
CA ARG A 218 6.78 11.24 -22.85
C ARG A 218 5.81 10.83 -21.74
N PRO A 219 6.03 11.27 -20.49
CA PRO A 219 5.06 11.10 -19.42
C PRO A 219 3.84 12.00 -19.61
N ILE A 220 2.65 11.47 -19.31
CA ILE A 220 1.38 12.21 -19.24
C ILE A 220 0.55 11.70 -18.06
N LEU A 221 -0.51 12.43 -17.70
CA LEU A 221 -1.59 11.91 -16.87
C LEU A 221 -2.75 11.46 -17.78
N ALA A 222 -2.95 10.15 -17.91
CA ALA A 222 -3.95 9.55 -18.80
C ALA A 222 -5.08 8.89 -18.00
N ALA A 223 -6.20 8.58 -18.65
CA ALA A 223 -7.28 7.81 -18.01
C ALA A 223 -6.74 6.49 -17.44
N THR A 224 -7.04 6.24 -16.17
CA THR A 224 -6.58 5.05 -15.46
C THR A 224 -7.18 3.79 -16.10
N GLY A 225 -6.33 2.83 -16.44
CA GLY A 225 -6.75 1.57 -17.05
C GLY A 225 -5.73 0.46 -16.87
N ALA A 226 -5.89 -0.59 -17.66
CA ALA A 226 -5.02 -1.76 -17.66
C ALA A 226 -3.84 -1.63 -18.66
N GLN A 227 -3.17 -0.47 -18.66
CA GLN A 227 -2.10 -0.16 -19.60
C GLN A 227 -0.74 -0.34 -18.91
N THR A 228 0.16 -1.12 -19.52
CA THR A 228 1.49 -1.42 -18.94
C THR A 228 2.42 -0.21 -18.90
N GLY A 229 2.09 0.88 -19.62
CA GLY A 229 2.72 2.20 -19.47
C GLY A 229 2.36 2.92 -18.17
N GLN A 230 1.27 2.52 -17.50
CA GLN A 230 0.81 3.06 -16.20
C GLN A 230 1.31 2.26 -15.00
N TYR A 231 2.03 1.16 -15.26
CA TYR A 231 2.47 0.22 -14.23
C TYR A 231 3.94 0.52 -13.94
N TRP A 232 4.18 1.22 -12.84
CA TRP A 232 5.49 1.71 -12.48
C TRP A 232 6.18 0.75 -11.52
N LYS A 233 7.38 0.31 -11.85
CA LYS A 233 8.26 -0.37 -10.93
C LYS A 233 9.12 0.68 -10.23
N ILE A 234 9.18 0.60 -8.91
CA ILE A 234 9.96 1.51 -8.06
C ILE A 234 11.04 0.68 -7.37
N SER A 235 12.30 1.03 -7.57
CA SER A 235 13.44 0.26 -7.06
C SER A 235 14.44 1.17 -6.35
N ALA A 236 14.87 0.81 -5.14
CA ALA A 236 15.89 1.56 -4.42
C ALA A 236 17.22 1.57 -5.19
N VAL A 237 17.97 2.68 -5.09
CA VAL A 237 19.27 2.91 -5.76
C VAL A 237 20.30 3.51 -4.82
#